data_AF-A0A7X8X6Y0-F1
#
_entry.id   AF-A0A7X8X6Y0-F1
#
_cell.length_a   1.000
_cell.length_b   1.000
_cell.length_c   1.000
_cell.angle_alpha   90.00
_cell.angle_beta   90.00
_cell.angle_gamma   90.00
#
_symmetry.space_group_name_H-M   'P 1'
#
loop_
_entity.id
_entity.type
_entity.pdbx_description
1 polymer ?
#
loop_
_entity_poly.entity_id
_entity_poly.type
_entity_poly.pdbx_seq_one_letter_code
_entity_poly.pdbx_strand_id
1 'polypeptide(L)' 'MNTYFPKAGDADRRWYLIDAEGQVLGRLATTIASILRGKNKPEYTPHADM' A
#
# COMPACT_ATOMS: atom_id res chain seq x y z
N MET A 1 -20.28 -9.90 -15.40
CA MET A 1 -19.27 -10.17 -14.35
C MET A 1 -18.96 -8.84 -13.69
N ASN A 2 -19.01 -8.75 -12.36
CA ASN A 2 -18.77 -7.50 -11.64
C ASN A 2 -17.34 -7.48 -11.10
N THR A 3 -16.70 -6.31 -11.14
CA THR A 3 -15.38 -6.09 -10.54
C THR A 3 -15.48 -6.22 -9.02
N TYR A 4 -14.48 -6.89 -8.41
CA TYR A 4 -14.39 -6.99 -6.97
C TYR A 4 -14.06 -5.63 -6.35
N PHE A 5 -14.75 -5.30 -5.25
CA PHE A 5 -14.46 -4.14 -4.42
C PHE A 5 -14.33 -4.61 -2.96
N PRO A 6 -13.18 -4.38 -2.31
CA PRO A 6 -12.95 -4.79 -0.93
C PRO A 6 -13.84 -4.00 0.02
N LYS A 7 -14.32 -4.66 1.09
CA LYS A 7 -15.06 -4.00 2.17
C LYS A 7 -14.10 -3.54 3.26
N ALA A 8 -14.54 -2.64 4.12
CA ALA A 8 -13.70 -2.09 5.20
C ALA A 8 -13.12 -3.16 6.15
N GLY A 9 -13.76 -4.33 6.27
CA GLY A 9 -13.28 -5.46 7.08
C GLY A 9 -12.24 -6.35 6.41
N ASP A 10 -12.04 -6.22 5.09
CA ASP A 10 -11.11 -7.05 4.32
C ASP A 10 -9.68 -6.46 4.29
N ALA A 11 -9.52 -5.24 4.84
CA ALA A 11 -8.25 -4.52 4.88
C ALA A 11 -7.25 -5.15 5.86
N ASP A 12 -6.43 -6.09 5.39
CA ASP A 12 -5.32 -6.66 6.15
C ASP A 12 -4.12 -5.69 6.17
N ARG A 13 -4.02 -4.90 7.24
CA ARG A 13 -2.96 -3.91 7.45
C ARG A 13 -1.80 -4.53 8.22
N ARG A 14 -0.65 -4.61 7.56
CA ARG A 14 0.60 -5.10 8.14
C ARG A 14 1.51 -3.94 8.52
N TRP A 15 2.19 -4.09 9.66
CA TRP A 15 3.22 -3.16 10.09
C TRP A 15 4.54 -3.46 9.37
N TYR A 16 5.25 -2.39 8.99
CA TYR A 16 6.57 -2.48 8.36
C TYR A 16 7.56 -1.64 9.15
N LEU A 17 8.76 -2.18 9.36
CA LEU A 17 9.92 -1.43 9.84
C LEU A 17 10.86 -1.24 8.64
N ILE A 18 11.25 0.00 8.37
CA ILE A 18 12.04 0.36 7.19
C ILE A 18 13.31 1.07 7.65
N ASP A 19 14.45 0.52 7.25
CA ASP A 19 15.75 1.15 7.39
C ASP A 19 15.98 2.12 6.22
N ALA A 20 16.35 3.36 6.55
CA ALA A 20 16.55 4.44 5.59
C ALA A 20 18.05 4.76 5.37
N GLU A 21 18.97 4.10 6.07
CA GLU A 21 20.39 4.38 5.96
C GLU A 21 20.91 4.14 4.53
N GLY A 22 21.65 5.11 3.99
CA GLY A 22 22.20 5.06 2.64
C GLY A 22 21.17 5.17 1.49
N GLN A 23 19.87 5.38 1.78
CA GLN A 23 18.84 5.46 0.75
C GLN A 23 18.64 6.88 0.22
N VAL A 24 18.34 6.98 -1.08
CA VAL A 24 17.96 8.25 -1.71
C VAL A 24 16.51 8.58 -1.32
N LEU A 25 16.32 9.70 -0.61
CA LEU A 25 15.04 10.13 -0.04
C LEU A 25 13.85 9.96 -1.00
N GLY A 26 13.94 10.54 -2.20
CA GLY A 26 12.82 10.51 -3.15
C GLY A 26 12.44 9.11 -3.64
N ARG A 27 13.43 8.22 -3.79
CA ARG A 27 13.19 6.82 -4.19
C ARG A 27 12.54 6.05 -3.06
N LEU A 28 13.06 6.21 -1.84
CA LEU A 28 12.50 5.58 -0.65
C LEU A 28 11.05 6.04 -0.41
N ALA A 29 10.81 7.34 -0.42
CA ALA A 29 9.48 7.92 -0.19
C ALA A 29 8.44 7.42 -1.21
N THR A 30 8.82 7.30 -2.49
CA THR A 30 7.91 6.80 -3.54
C THR A 30 7.51 5.34 -3.31
N THR A 31 8.46 4.52 -2.88
CA THR A 31 8.20 3.11 -2.54
C THR A 31 7.29 3.01 -1.32
N ILE A 32 7.58 3.77 -0.25
CA ILE A 32 6.76 3.80 0.97
C ILE A 32 5.34 4.24 0.65
N ALA A 33 5.17 5.31 -0.13
CA ALA A 33 3.84 5.80 -0.53
C ALA A 33 3.04 4.75 -1.33
N SER A 34 3.72 3.93 -2.13
CA SER A 34 3.07 2.85 -2.88
C SER A 34 2.60 1.71 -1.96
N ILE A 35 3.39 1.37 -0.94
CA ILE A 35 3.04 0.37 0.07
C ILE A 35 1.88 0.86 0.94
N LEU A 36 1.94 2.10 1.43
CA LEU A 36 0.89 2.68 2.28
C LEU A 36 -0.45 2.78 1.55
N ARG A 37 -0.44 3.09 0.25
CA ARG A 37 -1.65 3.07 -0.59
C ARG A 37 -2.20 1.68 -0.89
N GLY A 38 -1.47 0.62 -0.53
CA GLY A 38 -1.81 -0.75 -0.89
C GLY A 38 -1.71 -1.03 -2.40
N LYS A 39 -1.01 -0.19 -3.20
CA LYS A 39 -0.86 -0.39 -4.66
C LYS A 39 -0.13 -1.69 -5.02
N ASN A 40 0.58 -2.26 -4.07
CA ASN A 40 1.23 -3.56 -4.16
C ASN A 40 0.29 -4.75 -3.86
N LYS A 41 -0.92 -4.49 -3.34
CA LYS A 41 -1.94 -5.53 -3.08
C LYS A 41 -2.81 -5.73 -4.33
N PRO A 42 -3.14 -6.97 -4.71
CA PRO A 42 -3.97 -7.26 -5.89
C PRO A 42 -5.41 -6.75 -5.77
N GLU A 43 -5.86 -6.52 -4.54
CA GLU A 43 -7.19 -6.01 -4.19
C GLU A 43 -7.25 -4.46 -4.19
N TYR A 44 -6.18 -3.79 -4.61
CA TYR A 44 -6.08 -2.33 -4.62
C TYR A 44 -7.28 -1.69 -5.29
N THR A 45 -7.93 -0.78 -4.56
CA THR A 45 -9.09 -0.05 -5.03
C THR A 45 -8.87 1.45 -4.77
N PRO A 46 -8.90 2.33 -5.79
CA PRO A 46 -8.46 3.73 -5.64
C PRO A 46 -9.20 4.57 -4.60
N HIS A 47 -10.45 4.22 -4.29
CA HIS A 47 -11.28 4.96 -3.32
C HIS A 47 -11.24 4.35 -1.91
N ALA A 48 -10.62 3.17 -1.74
CA ALA A 48 -10.57 2.45 -0.48
C ALA A 48 -9.15 2.48 0.08
N ASP A 49 -9.05 2.69 1.39
CA ASP A 49 -7.77 2.67 2.12
C ASP A 49 -7.53 1.27 2.71
N MET A 50 -6.60 0.54 2.10
CA MET A 50 -6.42 -0.92 2.20
C MET A 50 -5.27 -1.37 3.08
#